data_AF-A0A238LKQ6-F1
#
_entry.id   AF-A0A238LKQ6-F1
#
_cell.length_a   1.000
_cell.length_b   1.000
_cell.length_c   1.000
_cell.angle_alpha   90.00
_cell.angle_beta   90.00
_cell.angle_gamma   90.00
#
_symmetry.space_group_name_H-M   'P 1'
#
loop_
_entity.id
_entity.type
_entity.pdbx_description
1 polymer ?
#
loop_
_entity_poly.entity_id
_entity_poly.type
_entity_poly.pdbx_seq_one_letter_code
_entity_poly.pdbx_strand_id
1 'polypeptide(L)'
;MSVSTISLTRLKDHVAAYDDTPRRTLALEHRTGIGSGFHGKWYRSQREHLLGWLVVQEAQARKKGEDPATVDARGMWGRLKCSPLMFWLAESAGVAPDLLDDAELAAVEAALINPTDGDPHGKLMRQVLPWEVVSQAVHSGPDDHEPGSGTIAARQAFDRLTDKVHTYRGLREWAQ
;
A
#
# COMPACT_ATOMS: atom_id res chain seq x y z
N MET A 1 -18.10 1.24 -18.06
CA MET A 1 -17.83 0.00 -17.30
C MET A 1 -17.83 0.39 -15.82
N SER A 2 -18.60 -0.30 -14.97
CA SER A 2 -18.60 -0.02 -13.53
C SER A 2 -17.26 -0.47 -12.95
N VAL A 3 -16.50 0.43 -12.34
CA VAL A 3 -15.26 0.08 -11.64
C VAL A 3 -15.66 -0.80 -10.45
N SER A 4 -15.20 -2.05 -10.44
CA SER A 4 -15.47 -2.96 -9.33
C SER A 4 -14.77 -2.42 -8.08
N THR A 5 -15.51 -2.31 -6.98
CA THR A 5 -15.01 -1.80 -5.70
C THR A 5 -14.22 -2.89 -4.98
N ILE A 6 -13.05 -2.56 -4.42
CA ILE A 6 -12.28 -3.47 -3.55
C ILE A 6 -12.38 -2.97 -2.12
N SER A 7 -12.84 -3.82 -1.21
CA SER A 7 -12.85 -3.47 0.21
C SER A 7 -11.45 -3.49 0.83
N LEU A 8 -11.29 -2.87 2.00
CA LEU A 8 -10.03 -2.94 2.75
C LEU A 8 -9.60 -4.38 3.01
N THR A 9 -10.54 -5.23 3.44
CA THR A 9 -10.26 -6.63 3.76
C THR A 9 -9.88 -7.44 2.53
N ARG A 10 -10.57 -7.25 1.40
CA ARG A 10 -10.21 -7.94 0.16
C ARG A 10 -8.85 -7.48 -0.35
N LEU A 11 -8.56 -6.18 -0.34
CA LEU A 11 -7.26 -5.67 -0.75
C LEU A 11 -6.13 -6.26 0.11
N LYS A 12 -6.35 -6.41 1.43
CA LYS A 12 -5.38 -7.01 2.35
C LYS A 12 -5.03 -8.44 1.98
N ASP A 13 -5.99 -9.24 1.55
CA ASP A 13 -5.71 -10.61 1.12
C ASP A 13 -4.91 -10.66 -0.19
N HIS A 14 -5.24 -9.84 -1.19
CA HIS A 14 -4.41 -9.69 -2.40
C HIS A 14 -2.97 -9.28 -2.06
N VAL A 15 -2.81 -8.24 -1.25
CA VAL A 15 -1.50 -7.70 -0.84
C VAL A 15 -0.67 -8.75 -0.12
N ALA A 16 -1.31 -9.61 0.68
CA ALA A 16 -0.62 -10.68 1.37
C ALA A 16 -0.09 -11.77 0.43
N ALA A 17 -0.71 -11.98 -0.73
CA ALA A 17 -0.28 -12.98 -1.72
C ALA A 17 0.83 -12.47 -2.67
N TYR A 18 1.04 -11.15 -2.75
CA TYR A 18 2.05 -10.57 -3.63
C TYR A 18 3.48 -10.78 -3.14
N ASP A 19 4.42 -10.74 -4.10
CA ASP A 19 5.86 -10.83 -3.82
C ASP A 19 6.34 -9.63 -2.99
N ASP A 20 7.21 -9.92 -2.02
CA ASP A 20 7.82 -8.92 -1.14
C ASP A 20 8.90 -8.09 -1.87
N THR A 21 9.47 -8.62 -2.97
CA THR A 21 10.70 -8.10 -3.60
C THR A 21 10.61 -7.88 -5.11
N PRO A 22 9.55 -7.24 -5.65
CA PRO A 22 9.44 -7.07 -7.08
C PRO A 22 10.53 -6.11 -7.60
N ARG A 23 11.11 -6.49 -8.75
CA ARG A 23 12.41 -5.97 -9.21
C ARG A 23 12.40 -4.46 -9.46
N ARG A 24 11.34 -3.90 -10.05
CA ARG A 24 11.30 -2.47 -10.39
C ARG A 24 11.12 -1.62 -9.14
N THR A 25 10.35 -2.09 -8.17
CA THR A 25 10.21 -1.44 -6.85
C THR A 25 11.55 -1.30 -6.17
N LEU A 26 12.32 -2.39 -6.05
CA LEU A 26 13.64 -2.33 -5.43
C LEU A 26 14.56 -1.34 -6.16
N ALA A 27 14.55 -1.35 -7.49
CA ALA A 27 15.31 -0.39 -8.29
C ALA A 27 14.85 1.07 -8.05
N LEU A 28 13.55 1.31 -7.92
CA LEU A 28 12.99 2.62 -7.63
C LEU A 28 13.37 3.12 -6.23
N GLU A 29 13.32 2.24 -5.23
CA GLU A 29 13.76 2.57 -3.86
C GLU A 29 15.23 3.02 -3.85
N HIS A 30 16.10 2.29 -4.54
CA HIS A 30 17.51 2.67 -4.68
C HIS A 30 17.70 3.99 -5.44
N ARG A 31 16.94 4.23 -6.51
CA ARG A 31 17.03 5.47 -7.30
C ARG A 31 16.58 6.70 -6.53
N THR A 32 15.53 6.56 -5.72
CA THR A 32 14.92 7.68 -4.97
C THR A 32 15.53 7.87 -3.58
N GLY A 33 16.19 6.85 -3.02
CA GLY A 33 16.64 6.85 -1.64
C GLY A 33 15.49 6.81 -0.63
N ILE A 34 14.33 6.28 -1.03
CA ILE A 34 13.11 6.22 -0.23
C ILE A 34 12.62 4.76 -0.24
N GLY A 35 12.17 4.24 0.91
CA GLY A 35 11.57 2.90 1.01
C GLY A 35 12.24 2.00 2.05
N SER A 36 12.06 0.68 1.90
CA SER A 36 12.57 -0.34 2.84
C SER A 36 14.10 -0.36 2.84
N GLY A 37 14.72 0.30 3.81
CA GLY A 37 16.17 0.42 3.95
C GLY A 37 16.69 1.85 4.03
N PHE A 38 15.82 2.83 3.76
CA PHE A 38 16.16 4.25 3.84
C PHE A 38 15.43 4.94 5.00
N HIS A 39 16.02 5.98 5.57
CA HIS A 39 15.35 6.83 6.59
C HIS A 39 14.76 6.08 7.81
N GLY A 40 15.32 4.93 8.18
CA GLY A 40 14.95 4.20 9.41
C GLY A 40 13.49 3.75 9.48
N LYS A 41 12.89 3.33 8.37
CA LYS A 41 11.49 2.87 8.34
C LYS A 41 11.24 1.71 9.30
N TRP A 42 10.01 1.67 9.83
CA TRP A 42 9.58 0.60 10.74
C TRP A 42 9.41 -0.74 10.02
N TYR A 43 9.14 -0.72 8.72
CA TYR A 43 8.88 -1.86 7.86
C TYR A 43 10.15 -2.32 7.11
N ARG A 44 10.15 -3.58 6.67
CA ARG A 44 11.24 -4.27 5.96
C ARG A 44 10.97 -4.50 4.49
N SER A 45 9.71 -4.41 4.06
CA SER A 45 9.28 -4.44 2.67
C SER A 45 8.07 -3.52 2.47
N GLN A 46 7.77 -3.14 1.24
CA GLN A 46 6.56 -2.37 0.93
C GLN A 46 5.28 -3.18 1.15
N ARG A 47 5.31 -4.51 1.03
CA ARG A 47 4.21 -5.37 1.46
C ARG A 47 3.96 -5.27 2.96
N GLU A 48 5.00 -5.39 3.80
CA GLU A 48 4.86 -5.23 5.27
C GLU A 48 4.32 -3.84 5.60
N HIS A 49 4.80 -2.82 4.89
CA HIS A 49 4.30 -1.45 5.01
C HIS A 49 2.79 -1.36 4.71
N LEU A 50 2.34 -1.87 3.57
CA LEU A 50 0.93 -1.77 3.16
C LEU A 50 0.03 -2.58 4.07
N LEU A 51 0.44 -3.80 4.44
CA LEU A 51 -0.34 -4.65 5.33
C LEU A 51 -0.54 -4.01 6.70
N GLY A 52 0.51 -3.45 7.30
CA GLY A 52 0.39 -2.72 8.57
C GLY A 52 -0.52 -1.49 8.43
N TRP A 53 -0.44 -0.78 7.31
CA TRP A 53 -1.31 0.36 7.04
C TRP A 53 -2.77 -0.05 6.83
N LEU A 54 -3.04 -1.16 6.15
CA LEU A 54 -4.39 -1.70 5.97
C LEU A 54 -5.03 -2.05 7.31
N VAL A 55 -4.29 -2.68 8.24
CA VAL A 55 -4.82 -2.93 9.60
C VAL A 55 -5.14 -1.63 10.32
N VAL A 56 -4.34 -0.57 10.17
CA VAL A 56 -4.68 0.77 10.70
C VAL A 56 -6.01 1.27 10.13
N GLN A 57 -6.24 1.09 8.82
CA GLN A 57 -7.50 1.51 8.20
C GLN A 57 -8.69 0.67 8.66
N GLU A 58 -8.55 -0.66 8.73
CA GLU A 58 -9.60 -1.55 9.23
C GLU A 58 -9.94 -1.24 10.70
N ALA A 59 -8.92 -1.03 11.54
CA ALA A 59 -9.09 -0.62 12.93
C ALA A 59 -9.82 0.73 13.05
N GLN A 60 -9.49 1.70 12.20
CA GLN A 60 -10.17 3.00 12.16
C GLN A 60 -11.64 2.88 11.71
N ALA A 61 -11.94 2.01 10.74
CA ALA A 61 -13.32 1.72 10.33
C ALA A 61 -14.12 1.10 11.49
N ARG A 62 -13.58 0.07 12.14
CA ARG A 62 -14.24 -0.58 13.29
C ARG A 62 -14.47 0.38 14.45
N LYS A 63 -13.50 1.26 14.75
CA LYS A 63 -13.64 2.30 15.77
C LYS A 63 -14.79 3.27 15.49
N LYS A 64 -15.18 3.45 14.22
CA LYS A 64 -16.33 4.25 13.80
C LYS A 64 -17.64 3.44 13.72
N GLY A 65 -17.61 2.15 14.02
CA GLY A 65 -18.75 1.25 13.87
C GLY A 65 -18.98 0.77 12.43
N GLU A 66 -17.98 0.87 11.56
CA GLU A 66 -18.04 0.40 10.17
C GLU A 66 -17.45 -1.01 10.04
N ASP A 67 -18.03 -1.85 9.17
CA ASP A 67 -17.44 -3.14 8.79
C ASP A 67 -16.37 -2.92 7.70
N PRO A 68 -15.09 -3.23 7.95
CA PRO A 68 -14.03 -3.05 6.96
C PRO A 68 -14.22 -3.83 5.64
N ALA A 69 -15.00 -4.91 5.66
CA ALA A 69 -15.35 -5.66 4.45
C ALA A 69 -16.27 -4.86 3.50
N THR A 70 -16.89 -3.79 4.01
CA THR A 70 -17.78 -2.89 3.24
C THR A 70 -17.12 -1.56 2.87
N VAL A 71 -15.94 -1.25 3.41
CA VAL A 71 -15.24 0.03 3.19
C VAL A 71 -14.36 -0.05 1.95
N ASP A 72 -14.63 0.82 0.96
CA ASP A 72 -13.82 0.96 -0.26
C ASP A 72 -12.38 1.41 0.05
N ALA A 73 -11.40 0.67 -0.46
CA ALA A 73 -9.98 0.97 -0.31
C ALA A 73 -9.53 2.24 -1.05
N ARG A 74 -10.36 2.82 -1.93
CA ARG A 74 -10.11 4.12 -2.60
C ARG A 74 -9.70 5.21 -1.60
N GLY A 75 -10.38 5.27 -0.45
CA GLY A 75 -10.10 6.27 0.57
C GLY A 75 -8.69 6.13 1.15
N MET A 76 -8.23 4.89 1.36
CA MET A 76 -6.88 4.59 1.81
C MET A 76 -5.84 5.02 0.77
N TRP A 77 -6.07 4.67 -0.50
CA TRP A 77 -5.20 5.06 -1.63
C TRP A 77 -5.03 6.59 -1.73
N GLY A 78 -6.12 7.34 -1.56
CA GLY A 78 -6.11 8.81 -1.56
C GLY A 78 -5.26 9.43 -0.44
N ARG A 79 -4.99 8.69 0.64
CA ARG A 79 -4.18 9.16 1.78
C ARG A 79 -2.72 8.71 1.74
N LEU A 80 -2.34 7.81 0.83
CA LEU A 80 -0.95 7.37 0.70
C LEU A 80 -0.03 8.50 0.25
N LYS A 81 1.19 8.51 0.79
CA LYS A 81 2.26 9.50 0.48
C LYS A 81 3.64 8.87 0.26
N CYS A 82 3.72 7.54 0.16
CA CYS A 82 4.98 6.85 -0.06
C CYS A 82 5.00 6.37 -1.52
N SER A 83 5.82 7.01 -2.36
CA SER A 83 5.91 6.62 -3.79
C SER A 83 6.31 5.15 -3.96
N PRO A 84 7.34 4.62 -3.27
CA PRO A 84 7.69 3.20 -3.38
C PRO A 84 6.56 2.25 -3.02
N LEU A 85 5.78 2.55 -1.97
CA LEU A 85 4.62 1.73 -1.58
C LEU A 85 3.55 1.68 -2.68
N MET A 86 3.24 2.84 -3.26
CA MET A 86 2.23 2.98 -4.31
C MET A 86 2.69 2.30 -5.59
N PHE A 87 3.96 2.44 -5.94
CA PHE A 87 4.58 1.78 -7.07
C PHE A 87 4.60 0.25 -6.89
N TRP A 88 4.98 -0.21 -5.70
CA TRP A 88 5.01 -1.64 -5.35
C TRP A 88 3.65 -2.30 -5.55
N LEU A 89 2.57 -1.67 -5.09
CA LEU A 89 1.23 -2.21 -5.28
C LEU A 89 0.87 -2.31 -6.77
N ALA A 90 1.21 -1.28 -7.56
CA ALA A 90 0.94 -1.26 -8.99
C ALA A 90 1.74 -2.33 -9.75
N GLU A 91 3.04 -2.46 -9.47
CA GLU A 91 3.90 -3.50 -10.07
C GLU A 91 3.38 -4.89 -9.71
N SER A 92 3.10 -5.14 -8.44
CA SER A 92 2.66 -6.45 -7.95
C SER A 92 1.28 -6.84 -8.48
N ALA A 93 0.39 -5.86 -8.66
CA ALA A 93 -0.93 -6.07 -9.23
C ALA A 93 -0.90 -6.27 -10.76
N GLY A 94 0.25 -6.09 -11.42
CA GLY A 94 0.38 -6.26 -12.86
C GLY A 94 -0.12 -5.07 -13.68
N VAL A 95 0.00 -3.84 -13.17
CA VAL A 95 -0.25 -2.63 -13.97
C VAL A 95 0.65 -2.63 -15.22
N ALA A 96 0.11 -2.10 -16.33
CA ALA A 96 0.78 -2.11 -17.62
C ALA A 96 2.19 -1.45 -17.57
N PRO A 97 3.18 -1.98 -18.30
CA PRO A 97 4.56 -1.51 -18.20
C PRO A 97 4.79 -0.02 -18.48
N ASP A 98 4.02 0.55 -19.42
CA ASP A 98 4.05 1.97 -19.79
C ASP A 98 3.60 2.88 -18.64
N LEU A 99 2.51 2.53 -17.96
CA LEU A 99 2.06 3.25 -16.76
C LEU A 99 3.04 3.11 -15.60
N LEU A 100 3.74 1.98 -15.50
CA LEU A 100 4.81 1.82 -14.52
C LEU A 100 6.03 2.70 -14.89
N ASP A 101 6.38 2.84 -16.17
CA ASP A 101 7.45 3.75 -16.58
C ASP A 101 7.12 5.21 -16.18
N ASP A 102 5.90 5.65 -16.43
CA ASP A 102 5.42 6.98 -16.02
C ASP A 102 5.40 7.14 -14.49
N ALA A 103 5.04 6.08 -13.76
CA ALA A 103 5.00 6.11 -12.30
C ALA A 103 6.40 6.18 -11.68
N GLU A 104 7.40 5.54 -12.29
CA GLU A 104 8.80 5.70 -11.90
C GLU A 104 9.28 7.14 -12.11
N LEU A 105 8.93 7.74 -13.25
CA LEU A 105 9.28 9.15 -13.52
C LEU A 105 8.64 10.08 -12.49
N ALA A 106 7.35 9.90 -12.19
CA ALA A 106 6.64 10.67 -11.17
C ALA A 106 7.25 10.50 -9.76
N ALA A 107 7.70 9.30 -9.42
CA ALA A 107 8.36 9.04 -8.15
C ALA A 107 9.74 9.71 -8.04
N VAL A 108 10.53 9.70 -9.13
CA VAL A 108 11.82 10.41 -9.19
C VAL A 108 11.60 11.92 -9.12
N GLU A 109 10.64 12.46 -9.87
CA GLU A 109 10.29 13.89 -9.82
C GLU A 109 9.88 14.31 -8.40
N ALA A 110 9.03 13.52 -7.74
CA ALA A 110 8.65 13.78 -6.36
C ALA A 110 9.85 13.78 -5.41
N ALA A 111 10.79 12.84 -5.57
CA ALA A 111 11.99 12.73 -4.74
C ALA A 111 12.96 13.92 -4.94
N LEU A 112 13.00 14.50 -6.14
CA LEU A 112 13.77 15.73 -6.40
C LEU A 112 13.17 16.94 -5.66
N ILE A 113 11.86 16.98 -5.46
CA ILE A 113 11.17 18.05 -4.74
C ILE A 113 11.25 17.83 -3.21
N ASN A 114 11.00 16.60 -2.76
CA ASN A 114 11.09 16.20 -1.36
C ASN A 114 11.89 14.89 -1.28
N PRO A 115 13.12 14.89 -0.75
CA PRO A 115 13.95 13.68 -0.69
C PRO A 115 13.48 12.66 0.37
N THR A 116 12.38 12.93 1.06
CA THR A 116 11.80 12.09 2.11
C THR A 116 10.33 11.79 1.80
N ASP A 117 9.76 10.74 2.41
CA ASP A 117 8.33 10.44 2.28
C ASP A 117 7.45 11.65 2.67
N GLY A 118 6.37 11.89 1.93
CA GLY A 118 5.46 13.00 2.19
C GLY A 118 4.88 13.59 0.92
N ASP A 119 4.32 14.80 0.99
CA ASP A 119 3.95 15.51 -0.23
C ASP A 119 5.23 16.01 -0.94
N PRO A 120 5.33 15.96 -2.28
CA PRO A 120 4.25 15.71 -3.25
C PRO A 120 4.10 14.25 -3.72
N HIS A 121 4.82 13.28 -3.16
CA HIS A 121 4.88 11.89 -3.63
C HIS A 121 3.51 11.29 -3.96
N GLY A 122 2.61 11.25 -2.98
CA GLY A 122 1.29 10.66 -3.19
C GLY A 122 0.47 11.37 -4.27
N LYS A 123 0.63 12.69 -4.39
CA LYS A 123 -0.08 13.50 -5.39
C LYS A 123 0.39 13.16 -6.81
N LEU A 124 1.70 13.18 -7.06
CA LEU A 124 2.26 12.89 -8.39
C LEU A 124 1.99 11.44 -8.78
N MET A 125 2.14 10.49 -7.85
CA MET A 125 1.83 9.09 -8.10
C MET A 125 0.37 8.87 -8.51
N ARG A 126 -0.60 9.55 -7.87
CA ARG A 126 -2.03 9.41 -8.22
C ARG A 126 -2.41 10.02 -9.57
N GLN A 127 -1.59 10.92 -10.13
CA GLN A 127 -1.84 11.45 -11.47
C GLN A 127 -1.59 10.38 -12.55
N VAL A 128 -0.61 9.50 -12.31
CA VAL A 128 -0.28 8.37 -13.20
C VAL A 128 -1.05 7.11 -12.82
N LEU A 129 -1.16 6.83 -11.53
CA LEU A 129 -1.81 5.66 -10.94
C LEU A 129 -3.07 6.08 -10.17
N PRO A 130 -4.14 6.51 -10.85
CA PRO A 130 -5.43 6.71 -10.20
C PRO A 130 -5.93 5.38 -9.63
N TRP A 131 -6.82 5.45 -8.64
CA TRP A 131 -7.31 4.26 -7.95
C TRP A 131 -7.93 3.24 -8.92
N GLU A 132 -8.61 3.73 -9.95
CA GLU A 132 -9.30 2.91 -10.95
C GLU A 132 -8.34 2.02 -11.75
N VAL A 133 -7.13 2.51 -12.05
CA VAL A 133 -6.07 1.73 -12.72
C VAL A 133 -5.57 0.63 -11.80
N VAL A 134 -5.26 0.98 -10.55
CA VAL A 134 -4.72 0.03 -9.57
C VAL A 134 -5.77 -1.02 -9.19
N SER A 135 -7.01 -0.61 -8.97
CA SER A 135 -8.10 -1.52 -8.60
C SER A 135 -8.45 -2.47 -9.73
N GLN A 136 -8.39 -2.02 -10.99
CA GLN A 136 -8.55 -2.91 -12.14
C GLN A 136 -7.42 -3.94 -12.20
N ALA A 137 -6.17 -3.53 -11.99
CA ALA A 137 -5.03 -4.44 -11.96
C ALA A 137 -5.17 -5.48 -10.84
N VAL A 138 -5.53 -5.06 -9.62
CA VAL A 138 -5.74 -5.99 -8.50
C VAL A 138 -6.87 -7.01 -8.80
N HIS A 139 -7.95 -6.59 -9.45
CA HIS A 139 -9.04 -7.50 -9.84
C HIS A 139 -8.67 -8.48 -10.97
N SER A 140 -7.80 -8.07 -11.88
CA SER A 140 -7.43 -8.86 -13.06
C SER A 140 -6.14 -9.66 -12.88
N GLY A 141 -5.38 -9.35 -11.83
CA GLY A 141 -4.22 -10.12 -11.40
C GLY A 141 -4.59 -11.49 -10.85
N PRO A 142 -3.59 -12.30 -10.47
CA PRO A 142 -3.82 -13.65 -9.93
C PRO A 142 -4.76 -13.61 -8.72
N ASP A 143 -5.86 -14.36 -8.78
CA ASP A 143 -6.91 -14.41 -7.75
C ASP A 143 -6.70 -15.63 -6.83
N ASP A 144 -5.44 -15.98 -6.58
CA ASP A 144 -5.05 -17.25 -5.96
C ASP A 144 -5.05 -17.17 -4.42
N HIS A 145 -5.65 -16.12 -3.84
CA HIS A 145 -5.62 -15.89 -2.41
C HIS A 145 -6.87 -16.44 -1.73
N GLU A 146 -6.68 -17.29 -0.72
CA GLU A 146 -7.79 -17.73 0.13
C GLU A 146 -8.30 -16.54 0.96
N PRO A 147 -9.63 -16.33 1.09
CA PRO A 147 -10.18 -15.30 1.95
C PRO A 147 -9.63 -15.39 3.38
N GLY A 148 -9.15 -14.26 3.91
CA GLY A 148 -8.56 -14.18 5.24
C GLY A 148 -7.09 -14.63 5.35
N SER A 149 -6.48 -15.12 4.26
CA SER A 149 -5.06 -15.51 4.21
C SER A 149 -4.12 -14.36 4.60
N GLY A 150 -4.51 -13.11 4.36
CA GLY A 150 -3.72 -11.94 4.72
C GLY A 150 -3.70 -11.59 6.20
N THR A 151 -4.56 -12.20 7.01
CA THR A 151 -4.76 -11.82 8.43
C THR A 151 -3.48 -11.98 9.26
N ILE A 152 -2.79 -13.11 9.14
CA ILE A 152 -1.59 -13.39 9.97
C ILE A 152 -0.46 -12.43 9.62
N ALA A 153 -0.14 -12.29 8.32
CA ALA A 153 0.92 -11.41 7.85
C ALA A 153 0.63 -9.95 8.19
N ALA A 154 -0.64 -9.52 8.04
CA ALA A 154 -1.05 -8.17 8.38
C ALA A 154 -1.00 -7.89 9.88
N ARG A 155 -1.37 -8.87 10.71
CA ARG A 155 -1.23 -8.75 12.16
C ARG A 155 0.23 -8.61 12.58
N GLN A 156 1.13 -9.41 12.03
CA GLN A 156 2.56 -9.32 12.30
C GLN A 156 3.14 -7.96 11.87
N ALA A 157 2.74 -7.45 10.70
CA ALA A 157 3.12 -6.12 10.23
C ALA A 157 2.62 -5.03 11.17
N PHE A 158 1.36 -5.12 11.63
CA PHE A 158 0.77 -4.17 12.55
C PHE A 158 1.41 -4.21 13.95
N ASP A 159 1.77 -5.39 14.45
CA ASP A 159 2.50 -5.52 15.72
C ASP A 159 3.85 -4.81 15.64
N ARG A 160 4.61 -5.01 14.56
CA ARG A 160 5.85 -4.28 14.31
C ARG A 160 5.63 -2.77 14.22
N LEU A 161 4.61 -2.33 13.48
CA LEU A 161 4.27 -0.91 13.36
C LEU A 161 4.03 -0.29 14.75
N THR A 162 3.21 -0.94 15.58
CA THR A 162 2.80 -0.39 16.88
C THR A 162 3.90 -0.51 17.94
N ASP A 163 4.85 -1.43 17.79
CA ASP A 163 6.05 -1.48 18.62
C ASP A 163 6.95 -0.27 18.38
N LYS A 164 7.11 0.13 17.11
CA LYS A 164 8.01 1.22 16.68
C LYS A 164 7.34 2.60 16.65
N VAL A 165 6.03 2.67 16.42
CA VAL A 165 5.29 3.93 16.23
C VAL A 165 4.16 4.03 17.24
N HIS A 166 4.43 4.79 18.32
CA HIS A 166 3.55 4.87 19.49
C HIS A 166 2.12 5.32 19.18
N THR A 167 1.94 6.21 18.22
CA THR A 167 0.63 6.79 17.84
C THR A 167 -0.40 5.73 17.47
N TYR A 168 0.01 4.57 16.94
CA TYR A 168 -0.91 3.53 16.50
C TYR A 168 -1.24 2.50 17.59
N ARG A 169 -0.61 2.54 18.77
CA ARG A 169 -0.82 1.54 19.83
C ARG A 169 -2.26 1.48 20.32
N GLY A 170 -2.94 2.63 20.38
CA GLY A 170 -4.36 2.71 20.76
C GLY A 170 -5.30 2.01 19.78
N LEU A 171 -4.84 1.67 18.56
CA LEU A 171 -5.64 0.92 17.60
C LEU A 171 -5.59 -0.60 17.84
N ARG A 172 -4.73 -1.11 18.75
CA ARG A 172 -4.60 -2.55 19.02
C ARG A 172 -5.93 -3.19 19.47
N GLU A 173 -6.76 -2.46 20.20
CA GLU A 173 -8.09 -2.95 20.63
C GLU A 173 -9.06 -3.18 19.45
N TRP A 174 -8.83 -2.50 18.32
CA TRP A 174 -9.65 -2.55 17.11
C TRP A 174 -9.02 -3.39 15.97
N ALA A 175 -7.80 -3.91 16.17
CA ALA A 175 -7.01 -4.63 15.17
C ALA A 175 -7.26 -6.16 15.18
N GLN A 176 -8.53 -6.55 15.38
CA GLN A 176 -8.97 -7.95 15.38
C GLN A 176 -8.97 -8.54 13.97
#